data_AF-A0A1R4GEH4-F1
#
_entry.id   AF-A0A1R4GEH4-F1
#
_cell.length_a   1.000
_cell.length_b   1.000
_cell.length_c   1.000
_cell.angle_alpha   90.00
_cell.angle_beta   90.00
_cell.angle_gamma   90.00
#
_symmetry.space_group_name_H-M   'P 1'
#
loop_
_entity.id
_entity.type
_entity.pdbx_description
1 polymer ?
#
loop_
_entity_poly.entity_id
_entity_poly.type
_entity_poly.pdbx_seq_one_letter_code
_entity_poly.pdbx_strand_id
1 'polypeptide(L)'
;MITLRPLIKKSRLPSSKLKFLTFSVAAACCVPLTVNAASAETGNSAAQAIDSNSQQVAVNAFMKCTDLKLESARLACYDKVATGEEIVVGREKVPLDLVETVKASFTDLRPTAVFATEGNEASEGNPELAAEVEDNISPGAPTAFGNEQLAKAGVTVEDFEAYTPLSLAYDLDKNSEQGTWTVRPHRPIYLLPAYVQYNPNRHPETPTQKLDSKDIEDYGNKYADNLELKAQISLKAKILEDVFDTNADVWFGYTQQMHWQVYNSEHSRPFRATDYMPEVFITQPVTANLPFNGRLRMLGAGAIHHSNGQSDPWSRSWNRLYLMGGAEWGKFSLQPKIWTHVKEKNNSKSSDNPDITDYYGHGELKALYDFGRGENLSVLGRYNFDTEKGAVQLDYTLPLSRDVHGFIQIFHGYGESIIDYNEETTAVGVGLSLNDWKGL
;
A
#
# COMPACT_ATOMS: atom_id res chain seq x y z
N MET A 1 -3.58 38.69 55.35
CA MET A 1 -2.63 39.66 54.78
C MET A 1 -2.35 39.22 53.35
N ILE A 2 -2.56 40.11 52.39
CA ILE A 2 -2.29 40.01 50.94
C ILE A 2 -3.18 39.05 50.14
N THR A 3 -4.28 39.61 49.64
CA THR A 3 -5.10 39.15 48.51
C THR A 3 -4.65 39.87 47.24
N LEU A 4 -4.50 39.15 46.12
CA LEU A 4 -4.30 39.72 44.79
C LEU A 4 -5.31 39.15 43.78
N ARG A 5 -5.86 40.07 42.99
CA ARG A 5 -7.06 39.97 42.11
C ARG A 5 -6.76 39.33 40.74
N PRO A 6 -7.78 38.79 40.05
CA PRO A 6 -7.67 38.37 38.65
C PRO A 6 -7.90 39.55 37.68
N LEU A 7 -7.14 39.58 36.59
CA LEU A 7 -7.30 40.53 35.48
C LEU A 7 -8.15 39.90 34.37
N ILE A 8 -9.38 40.40 34.23
CA ILE A 8 -10.22 40.26 33.03
C ILE A 8 -10.09 41.55 32.24
N LYS A 9 -9.76 41.46 30.94
CA LYS A 9 -9.90 42.59 30.01
C LYS A 9 -10.68 42.14 28.79
N LYS A 10 -11.95 42.58 28.70
CA LYS A 10 -12.78 42.58 27.50
C LYS A 10 -12.42 43.79 26.66
N SER A 11 -12.19 43.62 25.36
CA SER A 11 -12.24 44.71 24.37
C SER A 11 -13.27 44.35 23.29
N ARG A 12 -14.22 45.25 23.08
CA ARG A 12 -15.27 45.22 22.06
C ARG A 12 -14.91 46.18 20.91
N LEU A 13 -15.46 45.84 19.72
CA LEU A 13 -15.81 46.66 18.54
C LEU A 13 -14.71 46.93 17.48
N PRO A 14 -15.06 47.24 16.20
CA PRO A 14 -16.38 47.31 15.55
C PRO A 14 -16.52 46.56 14.20
N SER A 15 -17.76 46.50 13.71
CA SER A 15 -18.18 46.02 12.38
C SER A 15 -17.72 46.93 11.24
N SER A 16 -17.19 46.37 10.15
CA SER A 16 -17.06 47.08 8.87
C SER A 16 -17.35 46.18 7.67
N LYS A 17 -18.51 46.46 7.07
CA LYS A 17 -18.99 46.31 5.69
C LYS A 17 -18.23 45.39 4.71
N LEU A 18 -18.98 44.39 4.27
CA LEU A 18 -18.85 43.60 3.04
C LEU A 18 -18.65 44.51 1.81
N LYS A 19 -17.63 44.24 0.98
CA LYS A 19 -17.54 44.74 -0.40
C LYS A 19 -17.41 43.54 -1.35
N PHE A 20 -18.48 43.29 -2.09
CA PHE A 20 -18.51 42.44 -3.27
C PHE A 20 -17.57 43.02 -4.33
N LEU A 21 -16.64 42.22 -4.87
CA LEU A 21 -15.96 42.53 -6.11
C LEU A 21 -16.81 42.02 -7.27
N THR A 22 -17.47 42.95 -7.96
CA THR A 22 -18.05 42.78 -9.29
C THR A 22 -16.93 42.80 -10.33
N PHE A 23 -16.74 41.71 -11.06
CA PHE A 23 -15.95 41.71 -12.30
C PHE A 23 -16.82 42.30 -13.42
N SER A 24 -16.44 43.47 -13.91
CA SER A 24 -17.08 44.11 -15.06
C SER A 24 -16.38 43.66 -16.33
N VAL A 25 -17.18 43.15 -17.27
CA VAL A 25 -16.83 42.94 -18.67
C VAL A 25 -16.68 44.31 -19.34
N ALA A 26 -15.55 44.55 -20.01
CA ALA A 26 -15.40 45.66 -20.94
C ALA A 26 -14.74 45.15 -22.22
N ALA A 27 -15.49 45.27 -23.31
CA ALA A 27 -15.04 45.08 -24.68
C ALA A 27 -14.60 46.43 -25.27
N ALA A 28 -13.44 46.45 -25.95
CA ALA A 28 -13.07 47.43 -26.98
C ALA A 28 -11.88 46.83 -27.76
N CYS A 29 -12.11 46.18 -28.90
CA CYS A 29 -12.11 46.74 -30.27
C CYS A 29 -10.72 47.04 -30.87
N CYS A 30 -10.43 46.27 -31.92
CA CYS A 30 -9.78 46.63 -33.20
C CYS A 30 -8.46 47.42 -33.21
N VAL A 31 -7.38 46.71 -33.55
CA VAL A 31 -6.27 47.24 -34.37
C VAL A 31 -5.97 46.20 -35.46
N PRO A 32 -5.85 46.59 -36.75
CA PRO A 32 -5.81 45.67 -37.87
C PRO A 32 -4.45 44.98 -38.04
N LEU A 33 -4.49 43.73 -38.51
CA LEU A 33 -3.34 43.01 -39.05
C LEU A 33 -2.79 43.75 -40.29
N THR A 34 -1.59 44.28 -40.20
CA THR A 34 -0.77 44.58 -41.38
C THR A 34 0.11 43.36 -41.67
N VAL A 35 -0.27 42.60 -42.69
CA VAL A 35 0.58 41.58 -43.31
C VAL A 35 1.64 42.33 -44.12
N ASN A 36 2.85 42.47 -43.58
CA ASN A 36 4.00 42.82 -44.41
C ASN A 36 4.50 41.56 -45.09
N ALA A 37 4.14 41.42 -46.37
CA ALA A 37 4.87 40.57 -47.30
C ALA A 37 6.22 41.26 -47.59
N ALA A 38 7.27 40.82 -46.90
CA ALA A 38 8.64 41.16 -47.26
C ALA A 38 9.23 40.04 -48.14
N SER A 39 9.28 40.37 -49.42
CA SER A 39 10.17 39.91 -50.49
C SER A 39 11.28 38.93 -50.14
N ALA A 40 11.39 37.90 -50.99
CA ALA A 40 12.58 37.08 -51.15
C ALA A 40 13.81 37.95 -51.47
N GLU A 41 14.80 37.93 -50.58
CA GLU A 41 16.18 38.29 -50.91
C GLU A 41 17.02 37.01 -50.95
N THR A 42 17.48 36.70 -52.16
CA THR A 42 18.57 35.75 -52.40
C THR A 42 19.88 36.39 -51.93
N GLY A 43 20.52 35.83 -50.90
CA GLY A 43 21.81 36.33 -50.44
C GLY A 43 22.47 35.53 -49.31
N ASN A 44 23.34 34.62 -49.71
CA ASN A 44 24.43 33.98 -48.94
C ASN A 44 24.12 33.11 -47.71
N SER A 45 24.41 31.83 -47.94
CA SER A 45 24.85 30.83 -46.98
C SER A 45 25.67 31.38 -45.81
N ALA A 46 25.07 31.40 -44.63
CA ALA A 46 25.73 30.96 -43.42
C ALA A 46 24.85 29.87 -42.83
N ALA A 47 25.18 28.61 -43.14
CA ALA A 47 24.66 27.48 -42.39
C ALA A 47 25.09 27.68 -40.94
N GLN A 48 24.23 28.27 -40.12
CA GLN A 48 24.29 28.03 -38.68
C GLN A 48 24.06 26.53 -38.54
N ALA A 49 25.14 25.82 -38.23
CA ALA A 49 25.06 24.45 -37.76
C ALA A 49 24.16 24.47 -36.53
N ILE A 50 22.88 24.19 -36.72
CA ILE A 50 21.99 23.84 -35.64
C ILE A 50 22.60 22.57 -35.07
N ASP A 51 23.07 22.66 -33.83
CA ASP A 51 23.69 21.55 -33.12
C ASP A 51 22.68 20.39 -33.09
N SER A 52 22.92 19.39 -33.95
CA SER A 52 22.06 18.22 -34.09
C SER A 52 21.87 17.50 -32.75
N ASN A 53 22.86 17.63 -31.86
CA ASN A 53 22.80 17.07 -30.52
C ASN A 53 21.73 17.77 -29.66
N SER A 54 21.63 19.10 -29.71
CA SER A 54 20.61 19.87 -28.99
C SER A 54 19.17 19.54 -29.45
N GLN A 55 18.96 19.37 -30.75
CA GLN A 55 17.66 18.96 -31.29
C GLN A 55 17.32 17.51 -30.92
N GLN A 56 18.30 16.61 -30.94
CA GLN A 56 18.11 15.20 -30.62
C GLN A 56 17.85 14.98 -29.13
N VAL A 57 18.51 15.75 -28.25
CA VAL A 57 18.21 15.80 -26.80
C VAL A 57 16.79 16.33 -26.55
N ALA A 58 16.36 17.39 -27.24
CA ALA A 58 15.01 17.93 -27.11
C ALA A 58 13.94 16.95 -27.62
N VAL A 59 14.16 16.28 -28.76
CA VAL A 59 13.25 15.25 -29.30
C VAL A 59 13.14 14.06 -28.35
N ASN A 60 14.26 13.56 -27.82
CA ASN A 60 14.25 12.46 -26.84
C ASN A 60 13.51 12.85 -25.56
N ALA A 61 13.64 14.09 -25.10
CA ALA A 61 12.94 14.60 -23.93
C ALA A 61 11.42 14.68 -24.16
N PHE A 62 10.99 15.11 -25.36
CA PHE A 62 9.58 15.07 -25.76
C PHE A 62 9.03 13.64 -25.88
N MET A 63 9.82 12.70 -26.39
CA MET A 63 9.43 11.29 -26.47
C MET A 63 9.29 10.66 -25.08
N LYS A 64 10.15 10.99 -24.11
CA LYS A 64 9.97 10.51 -22.72
C LYS A 64 8.63 10.93 -22.11
N CYS A 65 8.09 12.09 -22.52
CA CYS A 65 6.76 12.50 -22.08
C CYS A 65 5.63 11.63 -22.66
N THR A 66 5.78 11.04 -23.85
CA THR A 66 4.73 10.18 -24.43
C THR A 66 4.49 8.92 -23.60
N ASP A 67 5.51 8.49 -22.85
CA ASP A 67 5.47 7.26 -22.04
C ASP A 67 4.71 7.45 -20.72
N LEU A 68 4.43 8.70 -20.32
CA LEU A 68 3.63 9.01 -19.14
C LEU A 68 2.17 8.60 -19.36
N LYS A 69 1.65 7.74 -18.50
CA LYS A 69 0.27 7.24 -18.60
C LYS A 69 -0.74 8.30 -18.17
N LEU A 70 -0.37 9.14 -17.20
CA LEU A 70 -1.25 10.19 -16.69
C LEU A 70 -1.26 11.42 -17.64
N GLU A 71 -2.42 11.78 -18.19
CA GLU A 71 -2.55 12.89 -19.15
C GLU A 71 -2.03 14.23 -18.60
N SER A 72 -2.30 14.52 -17.32
CA SER A 72 -1.83 15.74 -16.67
C SER A 72 -0.31 15.74 -16.45
N ALA A 73 0.28 14.58 -16.10
CA ALA A 73 1.73 14.46 -15.99
C ALA A 73 2.40 14.60 -17.36
N ARG A 74 1.80 14.02 -18.40
CA ARG A 74 2.26 14.14 -19.78
C ARG A 74 2.24 15.58 -20.26
N LEU A 75 1.16 16.32 -20.01
CA LEU A 75 1.07 17.75 -20.35
C LEU A 75 2.10 18.58 -19.59
N ALA A 76 2.22 18.39 -18.28
CA ALA A 76 3.21 19.09 -17.46
C ALA A 76 4.65 18.76 -17.88
N CYS A 77 4.90 17.52 -18.30
CA CYS A 77 6.17 17.10 -18.87
C CYS A 77 6.48 17.89 -20.14
N TYR A 78 5.54 17.98 -21.09
CA TYR A 78 5.71 18.79 -22.30
C TYR A 78 5.99 20.27 -22.00
N ASP A 79 5.27 20.86 -21.04
CA ASP A 79 5.51 22.23 -20.60
C ASP A 79 6.93 22.41 -20.05
N LYS A 80 7.41 21.48 -19.23
CA LYS A 80 8.79 21.48 -18.71
C LYS A 80 9.83 21.37 -19.81
N VAL A 81 9.65 20.45 -20.77
CA VAL A 81 10.56 20.32 -21.92
C VAL A 81 10.61 21.63 -22.71
N ALA A 82 9.46 22.25 -22.93
CA ALA A 82 9.36 23.51 -23.65
C ALA A 82 10.07 24.67 -22.92
N THR A 83 10.12 24.64 -21.58
CA THR A 83 10.88 25.60 -20.76
C THR A 83 12.36 25.28 -20.61
N GLY A 84 12.84 24.16 -21.15
CA GLY A 84 14.24 23.71 -21.02
C GLY A 84 14.59 23.19 -19.62
N GLU A 85 13.59 22.83 -18.81
CA GLU A 85 13.78 22.24 -17.50
C GLU A 85 14.04 20.72 -17.62
N GLU A 86 14.91 20.17 -16.78
CA GLU A 86 15.23 18.74 -16.80
C GLU A 86 14.01 17.92 -16.35
N ILE A 87 13.63 16.95 -17.18
CA ILE A 87 12.45 16.11 -16.94
C ILE A 87 12.84 14.90 -16.09
N VAL A 88 12.24 14.78 -14.91
CA VAL A 88 12.28 13.55 -14.11
C VAL A 88 10.96 12.81 -14.30
N VAL A 89 10.88 12.01 -15.36
CA VAL A 89 9.78 11.07 -15.60
C VAL A 89 10.05 9.83 -14.75
N GLY A 90 9.05 9.39 -13.97
CA GLY A 90 9.09 8.28 -12.99
C GLY A 90 10.39 7.47 -13.00
N ARG A 91 11.23 7.68 -11.98
CA ARG A 91 12.56 7.04 -11.90
C ARG A 91 12.41 5.53 -11.86
N GLU A 92 13.05 4.88 -12.82
CA GLU A 92 13.34 3.44 -12.74
C GLU A 92 14.22 3.19 -11.52
N LYS A 93 13.88 2.12 -10.81
CA LYS A 93 14.59 1.71 -9.62
C LYS A 93 15.45 0.50 -9.96
N VAL A 94 16.72 0.63 -9.61
CA VAL A 94 17.61 -0.53 -9.58
C VAL A 94 17.53 -1.12 -8.17
N PRO A 95 17.16 -2.41 -8.01
CA PRO A 95 17.14 -3.04 -6.70
C PRO A 95 18.57 -3.28 -6.19
N LEU A 96 18.73 -3.36 -4.87
CA LEU A 96 19.99 -3.79 -4.27
C LEU A 96 20.21 -5.30 -4.49
N ASP A 97 21.38 -5.70 -4.97
CA ASP A 97 21.80 -7.10 -4.90
C ASP A 97 22.10 -7.42 -3.44
N LEU A 98 21.22 -8.18 -2.79
CA LEU A 98 21.32 -8.42 -1.35
C LEU A 98 22.56 -9.24 -1.01
N VAL A 99 22.96 -10.18 -1.86
CA VAL A 99 24.10 -11.06 -1.62
C VAL A 99 25.39 -10.26 -1.71
N GLU A 100 25.55 -9.46 -2.77
CA GLU A 100 26.74 -8.63 -2.95
C GLU A 100 26.79 -7.45 -1.96
N THR A 101 25.64 -6.84 -1.63
CA THR A 101 25.54 -5.80 -0.58
C THR A 101 26.03 -6.32 0.76
N VAL A 102 25.61 -7.53 1.16
CA VAL A 102 26.02 -8.15 2.42
C VAL A 102 27.52 -8.48 2.39
N LYS A 103 28.01 -9.12 1.32
CA LYS A 103 29.45 -9.43 1.15
C LYS A 103 30.30 -8.17 1.24
N ALA A 104 29.99 -7.14 0.46
CA ALA A 104 30.73 -5.88 0.44
C ALA A 104 30.72 -5.20 1.82
N SER A 105 29.57 -5.20 2.51
CA SER A 105 29.47 -4.59 3.84
C SER A 105 30.36 -5.28 4.87
N PHE A 106 30.47 -6.62 4.82
CA PHE A 106 31.37 -7.37 5.69
C PHE A 106 32.84 -7.19 5.30
N THR A 107 33.16 -7.14 4.01
CA THR A 107 34.52 -6.91 3.51
C THR A 107 35.04 -5.52 3.87
N ASP A 108 34.20 -4.49 3.72
CA ASP A 108 34.58 -3.10 3.98
C ASP A 108 34.44 -2.70 5.46
N LEU A 109 33.87 -3.57 6.30
CA LEU A 109 33.52 -3.29 7.71
C LEU A 109 32.69 -2.01 7.90
N ARG A 110 31.88 -1.66 6.90
CA ARG A 110 30.94 -0.53 6.89
C ARG A 110 29.74 -0.87 6.01
N PRO A 111 28.57 -0.25 6.21
CA PRO A 111 27.43 -0.46 5.31
C PRO A 111 27.78 -0.01 3.88
N THR A 112 27.82 -0.96 2.94
CA THR A 112 28.10 -0.73 1.53
C THR A 112 26.96 -1.30 0.70
N ALA A 113 26.17 -0.44 0.06
CA ALA A 113 25.08 -0.83 -0.84
C ALA A 113 25.60 -1.17 -2.24
N VAL A 114 25.20 -2.32 -2.77
CA VAL A 114 25.55 -2.77 -4.13
C VAL A 114 24.26 -2.97 -4.92
N PHE A 115 24.14 -2.30 -6.06
CA PHE A 115 22.99 -2.41 -6.96
C PHE A 115 23.16 -3.56 -7.95
N ALA A 116 22.06 -4.19 -8.34
CA ALA A 116 22.07 -5.22 -9.37
C ALA A 116 22.49 -4.61 -10.72
N THR A 117 23.37 -5.29 -11.45
CA THR A 117 23.72 -4.90 -12.83
C THR A 117 22.67 -5.44 -13.79
N GLU A 118 22.08 -4.58 -14.62
CA GLU A 118 21.20 -5.00 -15.72
C GLU A 118 21.97 -5.94 -16.66
N GLY A 119 21.66 -7.25 -16.65
CA GLY A 119 22.20 -8.19 -17.65
C GLY A 119 22.63 -9.60 -17.21
N ASN A 120 22.54 -10.00 -15.94
CA ASN A 120 22.94 -11.36 -15.51
C ASN A 120 21.76 -12.28 -15.10
N GLU A 121 20.66 -12.20 -15.85
CA GLU A 121 19.60 -13.23 -15.85
C GLU A 121 19.72 -14.11 -17.11
N ALA A 122 20.92 -14.63 -17.40
CA ALA A 122 21.12 -15.62 -18.46
C ALA A 122 22.18 -16.67 -18.07
N SER A 123 21.67 -17.85 -17.73
CA SER A 123 22.30 -19.18 -17.85
C SER A 123 23.76 -19.36 -17.38
N GLU A 124 23.94 -19.89 -16.16
CA GLU A 124 24.94 -20.96 -15.97
C GLU A 124 24.22 -22.31 -16.01
N GLY A 125 23.79 -22.68 -17.22
CA GLY A 125 23.26 -24.00 -17.55
C GLY A 125 24.11 -24.62 -18.66
N ASN A 126 24.72 -25.75 -18.36
CA ASN A 126 25.65 -26.49 -19.22
C ASN A 126 25.06 -26.73 -20.65
N PRO A 127 25.76 -26.44 -21.77
CA PRO A 127 25.15 -26.42 -23.11
C PRO A 127 24.78 -27.76 -23.75
N GLU A 128 24.81 -28.88 -23.01
CA GLU A 128 24.81 -30.22 -23.61
C GLU A 128 23.57 -31.08 -23.28
N LEU A 129 22.41 -30.44 -23.07
CA LEU A 129 21.10 -31.12 -22.96
C LEU A 129 19.98 -30.36 -23.70
N ALA A 130 20.30 -29.71 -24.82
CA ALA A 130 19.34 -28.94 -25.62
C ALA A 130 18.55 -29.80 -26.64
N ALA A 131 18.21 -31.04 -26.29
CA ALA A 131 17.26 -31.84 -27.06
C ALA A 131 16.39 -32.63 -26.10
N GLU A 132 15.07 -32.46 -26.24
CA GLU A 132 13.99 -33.17 -25.54
C GLU A 132 13.57 -32.62 -24.17
N VAL A 133 12.87 -31.47 -24.19
CA VAL A 133 11.83 -31.16 -23.20
C VAL A 133 10.65 -30.50 -23.92
N GLU A 134 9.71 -31.32 -24.39
CA GLU A 134 8.33 -30.89 -24.63
C GLU A 134 7.62 -30.67 -23.28
N ASP A 135 6.74 -29.66 -23.23
CA ASP A 135 5.76 -29.37 -22.17
C ASP A 135 6.28 -29.23 -20.72
N ASN A 136 6.95 -28.11 -20.44
CA ASN A 136 6.96 -27.52 -19.10
C ASN A 136 6.41 -26.10 -19.16
N ILE A 137 5.09 -25.99 -18.96
CA ILE A 137 4.37 -24.72 -18.87
C ILE A 137 4.84 -24.00 -17.60
N SER A 138 5.62 -22.93 -17.77
CA SER A 138 5.89 -21.95 -16.70
C SER A 138 4.56 -21.34 -16.24
N PRO A 139 4.16 -21.45 -14.95
CA PRO A 139 2.89 -20.91 -14.46
C PRO A 139 2.95 -19.37 -14.40
N GLY A 140 2.60 -18.72 -15.51
CA GLY A 140 2.76 -17.28 -15.71
C GLY A 140 2.86 -16.86 -17.17
N ALA A 141 3.21 -17.78 -18.07
CA ALA A 141 3.09 -17.53 -19.50
C ALA A 141 1.60 -17.31 -19.84
N PRO A 142 1.25 -16.28 -20.64
CA PRO A 142 -0.07 -16.21 -21.24
C PRO A 142 -0.37 -17.54 -21.94
N THR A 143 -1.65 -17.93 -21.99
CA THR A 143 -2.03 -19.17 -22.69
C THR A 143 -1.53 -19.13 -24.13
N ALA A 144 -1.32 -20.30 -24.77
CA ALA A 144 -0.80 -20.36 -26.15
C ALA A 144 -1.52 -19.43 -27.14
N PHE A 145 -2.81 -19.14 -26.91
CA PHE A 145 -3.60 -18.18 -27.67
C PHE A 145 -3.33 -16.70 -27.33
N GLY A 146 -3.07 -16.37 -26.06
CA GLY A 146 -2.70 -15.01 -25.62
C GLY A 146 -1.26 -14.63 -26.00
N ASN A 147 -0.34 -15.60 -25.99
CA ASN A 147 1.04 -15.42 -26.42
C ASN A 147 1.14 -15.02 -27.89
N GLU A 148 0.29 -15.56 -28.76
CA GLU A 148 0.36 -15.26 -30.20
C GLU A 148 -0.07 -13.82 -30.52
N GLN A 149 -1.01 -13.24 -29.76
CA GLN A 149 -1.41 -11.84 -29.90
C GLN A 149 -0.40 -10.87 -29.28
N LEU A 150 0.15 -11.20 -28.11
CA LEU A 150 1.14 -10.37 -27.42
C LEU A 150 2.49 -10.39 -28.15
N ALA A 151 2.93 -11.56 -28.64
CA ALA A 151 4.13 -11.68 -29.46
C ALA A 151 4.00 -10.97 -30.82
N LYS A 152 2.80 -10.95 -31.43
CA LYS A 152 2.53 -10.14 -32.63
C LYS A 152 2.58 -8.64 -32.37
N ALA A 153 2.37 -8.22 -31.12
CA ALA A 153 2.53 -6.84 -30.67
C ALA A 153 3.96 -6.52 -30.19
N GLY A 154 4.89 -7.48 -30.24
CA GLY A 154 6.27 -7.32 -29.78
C GLY A 154 6.44 -7.31 -28.27
N VAL A 155 5.42 -7.74 -27.51
CA VAL A 155 5.43 -7.78 -26.05
C VAL A 155 5.96 -9.14 -25.58
N THR A 156 7.01 -9.15 -24.77
CA THR A 156 7.65 -10.35 -24.23
C THR A 156 7.24 -10.61 -22.78
N VAL A 157 7.65 -11.75 -22.20
CA VAL A 157 7.33 -12.08 -20.80
C VAL A 157 8.08 -11.14 -19.85
N GLU A 158 9.28 -10.70 -20.25
CA GLU A 158 10.11 -9.73 -19.55
C GLU A 158 9.43 -8.36 -19.43
N ASP A 159 8.57 -7.96 -20.38
CA ASP A 159 7.78 -6.72 -20.30
C ASP A 159 6.76 -6.72 -19.15
N PHE A 160 6.41 -7.90 -18.61
CA PHE A 160 5.49 -8.07 -17.48
C PHE A 160 6.21 -8.32 -16.15
N GLU A 161 7.52 -8.56 -16.15
CA GLU A 161 8.29 -8.79 -14.92
C GLU A 161 8.32 -7.57 -14.00
N ALA A 162 8.18 -6.35 -14.55
CA ALA A 162 8.03 -5.12 -13.79
C ALA A 162 6.63 -4.92 -13.15
N TYR A 163 5.69 -5.83 -13.40
CA TYR A 163 4.28 -5.73 -12.96
C TYR A 163 3.85 -6.88 -12.05
N THR A 164 4.74 -7.31 -11.15
CA THR A 164 4.39 -8.31 -10.13
C THR A 164 3.49 -7.71 -9.04
N PRO A 165 2.72 -8.54 -8.30
CA PRO A 165 1.91 -8.08 -7.17
C PRO A 165 2.65 -7.19 -6.17
N LEU A 166 3.89 -7.54 -5.80
CA LEU A 166 4.69 -6.75 -4.86
C LEU A 166 5.20 -5.45 -5.49
N SER A 167 5.61 -5.49 -6.77
CA SER A 167 6.04 -4.28 -7.46
C SER A 167 4.93 -3.25 -7.57
N LEU A 168 3.74 -3.69 -7.95
CA LEU A 168 2.53 -2.87 -8.04
C LEU A 168 2.11 -2.33 -6.67
N ALA A 169 2.24 -3.14 -5.61
CA ALA A 169 1.89 -2.73 -4.27
C ALA A 169 2.87 -1.69 -3.69
N TYR A 170 4.17 -1.75 -4.00
CA TYR A 170 5.19 -0.95 -3.30
C TYR A 170 6.10 -0.14 -4.21
N ASP A 171 5.75 0.05 -5.49
CA ASP A 171 6.54 0.78 -6.48
C ASP A 171 8.00 0.29 -6.53
N LEU A 172 8.22 -1.04 -6.55
CA LEU A 172 9.56 -1.60 -6.37
C LEU A 172 10.48 -1.41 -7.58
N ASP A 173 9.93 -1.44 -8.79
CA ASP A 173 10.69 -1.28 -10.04
C ASP A 173 10.65 0.14 -10.60
N LYS A 174 9.58 0.92 -10.32
CA LYS A 174 9.43 2.30 -10.77
C LYS A 174 8.57 3.09 -9.81
N ASN A 175 9.03 4.30 -9.45
CA ASN A 175 8.21 5.24 -8.69
C ASN A 175 6.97 5.64 -9.51
N SER A 176 5.80 5.65 -8.86
CA SER A 176 4.57 6.09 -9.52
C SER A 176 4.67 7.52 -10.04
N GLU A 177 4.14 7.74 -11.23
CA GLU A 177 4.07 9.05 -11.87
C GLU A 177 3.19 10.06 -11.10
N GLN A 178 2.36 9.57 -10.18
CA GLN A 178 1.55 10.40 -9.29
C GLN A 178 2.37 11.01 -8.13
N GLY A 179 3.61 10.54 -7.93
CA GLY A 179 4.53 11.03 -6.90
C GLY A 179 4.10 10.77 -5.45
N THR A 180 4.72 11.52 -4.54
CA THR A 180 4.47 11.47 -3.10
C THR A 180 3.14 12.11 -2.70
N TRP A 181 2.64 11.75 -1.51
CA TRP A 181 1.37 12.23 -0.93
C TRP A 181 0.11 11.87 -1.73
N THR A 182 0.24 11.01 -2.74
CA THR A 182 -0.91 10.44 -3.44
C THR A 182 -1.44 9.22 -2.70
N VAL A 183 -2.72 9.26 -2.36
CA VAL A 183 -3.41 8.19 -1.63
C VAL A 183 -3.73 7.03 -2.57
N ARG A 184 -3.36 5.83 -2.15
CA ARG A 184 -3.62 4.56 -2.85
C ARG A 184 -4.10 3.49 -1.86
N PRO A 185 -4.74 2.42 -2.33
CA PRO A 185 -5.10 1.31 -1.44
C PRO A 185 -3.87 0.66 -0.80
N HIS A 186 -3.97 0.29 0.49
CA HIS A 186 -2.89 -0.39 1.22
C HIS A 186 -3.15 -1.88 1.44
N ARG A 187 -4.33 -2.20 1.96
CA ARG A 187 -4.94 -3.53 2.08
C ARG A 187 -6.27 -3.53 1.32
N PRO A 188 -6.97 -4.67 1.15
CA PRO A 188 -8.28 -4.70 0.52
C PRO A 188 -9.25 -3.73 1.18
N ILE A 189 -9.89 -2.89 0.38
CA ILE A 189 -11.03 -2.05 0.80
C ILE A 189 -12.29 -2.83 0.47
N TYR A 190 -13.04 -3.21 1.49
CA TYR A 190 -14.19 -4.09 1.33
C TYR A 190 -15.35 -3.73 2.24
N LEU A 191 -16.52 -4.24 1.83
CA LEU A 191 -17.76 -4.23 2.57
C LEU A 191 -18.36 -5.63 2.49
N LEU A 192 -18.59 -6.26 3.64
CA LEU A 192 -19.23 -7.55 3.81
C LEU A 192 -20.56 -7.33 4.54
N PRO A 193 -21.68 -7.16 3.81
CA PRO A 193 -22.99 -6.97 4.43
C PRO A 193 -23.42 -8.17 5.28
N ALA A 194 -23.00 -9.38 4.87
CA ALA A 194 -23.23 -10.59 5.64
C ALA A 194 -21.89 -11.11 6.16
N TYR A 195 -21.60 -10.86 7.43
CA TYR A 195 -20.49 -11.42 8.18
C TYR A 195 -21.05 -12.16 9.40
N VAL A 196 -20.99 -13.49 9.39
CA VAL A 196 -21.54 -14.34 10.46
C VAL A 196 -20.42 -14.83 11.32
N GLN A 197 -20.42 -14.46 12.60
CA GLN A 197 -19.55 -15.01 13.64
C GLN A 197 -20.27 -16.16 14.36
N TYR A 198 -19.63 -17.32 14.44
CA TYR A 198 -20.23 -18.48 15.12
C TYR A 198 -20.25 -18.30 16.64
N ASN A 199 -19.16 -17.79 17.20
CA ASN A 199 -19.00 -17.50 18.62
C ASN A 199 -18.65 -16.02 18.79
N PRO A 200 -19.63 -15.09 18.81
CA PRO A 200 -19.33 -13.70 19.08
C PRO A 200 -18.89 -13.53 20.54
N ASN A 201 -17.85 -12.73 20.77
CA ASN A 201 -17.38 -12.42 22.11
C ASN A 201 -18.46 -11.65 22.89
N ARG A 202 -18.94 -12.22 23.99
CA ARG A 202 -19.92 -11.58 24.89
C ARG A 202 -19.29 -11.05 26.18
N HIS A 203 -18.01 -11.36 26.39
CA HIS A 203 -17.30 -11.08 27.63
C HIS A 203 -15.87 -10.61 27.33
N PRO A 204 -15.69 -9.45 26.68
CA PRO A 204 -14.36 -8.98 26.32
C PRO A 204 -13.67 -8.40 27.56
N GLU A 205 -13.17 -9.28 28.43
CA GLU A 205 -12.34 -8.92 29.57
C GLU A 205 -10.85 -9.02 29.23
N THR A 206 -10.02 -8.35 30.01
CA THR A 206 -8.54 -8.53 29.96
C THR A 206 -8.01 -8.81 31.37
N PRO A 207 -6.74 -9.23 31.50
CA PRO A 207 -6.12 -9.36 32.83
C PRO A 207 -6.15 -8.06 33.65
N THR A 208 -6.21 -6.90 32.99
CA THR A 208 -6.12 -5.57 33.62
C THR A 208 -7.43 -4.81 33.62
N GLN A 209 -8.38 -5.17 32.75
CA GLN A 209 -9.70 -4.56 32.62
C GLN A 209 -10.77 -5.62 32.90
N LYS A 210 -11.01 -5.88 34.20
CA LYS A 210 -12.08 -6.77 34.66
C LYS A 210 -13.42 -6.05 34.61
N LEU A 211 -14.42 -6.74 34.06
CA LEU A 211 -15.78 -6.27 33.94
C LEU A 211 -16.60 -6.69 35.16
N ASP A 212 -17.51 -5.83 35.61
CA ASP A 212 -18.50 -6.25 36.60
C ASP A 212 -19.64 -7.04 35.93
N SER A 213 -20.50 -7.69 36.73
CA SER A 213 -21.59 -8.51 36.21
C SER A 213 -22.59 -7.73 35.35
N LYS A 214 -22.76 -6.43 35.62
CA LYS A 214 -23.69 -5.58 34.88
C LYS A 214 -23.11 -5.18 33.53
N ASP A 215 -21.83 -4.84 33.47
CA ASP A 215 -21.12 -4.53 32.23
C ASP A 215 -21.12 -5.74 31.29
N ILE A 216 -20.89 -6.93 31.83
CA ILE A 216 -20.99 -8.21 31.11
C ILE A 216 -22.39 -8.40 30.52
N GLU A 217 -23.43 -8.23 31.33
CA GLU A 217 -24.81 -8.42 30.88
C GLU A 217 -25.21 -7.39 29.82
N ASP A 218 -24.88 -6.11 30.02
CA ASP A 218 -25.18 -5.04 29.07
C ASP A 218 -24.47 -5.28 27.73
N TYR A 219 -23.18 -5.58 27.75
CA TYR A 219 -22.40 -5.86 26.54
C TYR A 219 -22.91 -7.12 25.82
N GLY A 220 -23.09 -8.21 26.56
CA GLY A 220 -23.54 -9.49 26.03
C GLY A 220 -24.93 -9.43 25.39
N ASN A 221 -25.85 -8.64 25.97
CA ASN A 221 -27.18 -8.40 25.38
C ASN A 221 -27.09 -7.48 24.15
N LYS A 222 -26.31 -6.39 24.25
CA LYS A 222 -26.18 -5.40 23.18
C LYS A 222 -25.51 -5.95 21.92
N TYR A 223 -24.60 -6.90 22.05
CA TYR A 223 -23.77 -7.43 20.97
C TYR A 223 -23.98 -8.94 20.77
N ALA A 224 -25.20 -9.43 21.04
CA ALA A 224 -25.54 -10.86 20.98
C ALA A 224 -25.63 -11.43 19.55
N ASP A 225 -25.87 -10.59 18.52
CA ASP A 225 -26.18 -11.09 17.19
C ASP A 225 -24.92 -11.61 16.48
N ASN A 226 -25.07 -12.80 15.90
CA ASN A 226 -24.02 -13.45 15.14
C ASN A 226 -23.79 -12.78 13.78
N LEU A 227 -24.81 -12.14 13.21
CA LEU A 227 -24.76 -11.50 11.90
C LEU A 227 -24.46 -10.00 12.04
N GLU A 228 -23.37 -9.57 11.42
CA GLU A 228 -22.98 -8.18 11.35
C GLU A 228 -22.50 -7.80 9.96
N LEU A 229 -22.35 -6.51 9.73
CA LEU A 229 -21.66 -5.96 8.58
C LEU A 229 -20.20 -5.74 8.98
N LYS A 230 -19.26 -6.34 8.23
CA LYS A 230 -17.82 -6.08 8.39
C LYS A 230 -17.34 -5.18 7.25
N ALA A 231 -16.54 -4.18 7.55
CA ALA A 231 -15.96 -3.29 6.55
C ALA A 231 -14.49 -2.98 6.86
N GLN A 232 -13.70 -2.76 5.82
CA GLN A 232 -12.32 -2.30 5.96
C GLN A 232 -12.04 -1.16 4.98
N ILE A 233 -11.43 -0.11 5.49
CA ILE A 233 -10.83 0.97 4.70
C ILE A 233 -9.33 0.91 4.95
N SER A 234 -8.53 0.90 3.89
CA SER A 234 -7.08 0.79 4.01
C SER A 234 -6.38 1.58 2.93
N LEU A 235 -5.63 2.59 3.37
CA LEU A 235 -5.01 3.59 2.51
C LEU A 235 -3.53 3.71 2.86
N LYS A 236 -2.70 3.99 1.86
CA LYS A 236 -1.31 4.40 2.03
C LYS A 236 -0.98 5.57 1.13
N ALA A 237 0.03 6.32 1.52
CA ALA A 237 0.67 7.31 0.67
C ALA A 237 2.17 7.23 0.89
N LYS A 238 2.93 7.35 -0.20
CA LYS A 238 4.38 7.49 -0.11
C LYS A 238 4.70 8.90 0.36
N ILE A 239 5.48 9.04 1.43
CA ILE A 239 5.84 10.33 2.02
C ILE A 239 7.25 10.78 1.66
N LEU A 240 8.16 9.83 1.40
CA LEU A 240 9.52 10.06 0.90
C LEU A 240 9.88 9.00 -0.13
N GLU A 241 10.59 9.41 -1.18
CA GLU A 241 11.10 8.55 -2.26
C GLU A 241 12.62 8.53 -2.22
N ASP A 242 13.19 7.39 -2.60
CA ASP A 242 14.62 7.19 -2.84
C ASP A 242 15.52 7.65 -1.68
N VAL A 243 15.12 7.34 -0.45
CA VAL A 243 15.89 7.71 0.75
C VAL A 243 17.19 6.90 0.84
N PHE A 244 18.21 7.50 1.47
CA PHE A 244 19.53 6.91 1.71
C PHE A 244 20.33 6.55 0.44
N ASP A 245 19.96 7.11 -0.71
CA ASP A 245 20.56 6.77 -2.01
C ASP A 245 20.44 5.27 -2.35
N THR A 246 19.40 4.58 -1.83
CA THR A 246 19.16 3.14 -2.06
C THR A 246 17.84 2.82 -2.75
N ASN A 247 17.13 3.81 -3.31
CA ASN A 247 15.77 3.64 -3.87
C ASN A 247 14.72 3.16 -2.84
N ALA A 248 15.02 3.30 -1.55
CA ALA A 248 14.07 2.98 -0.49
C ALA A 248 12.97 4.04 -0.39
N ASP A 249 11.75 3.61 -0.11
CA ASP A 249 10.60 4.50 0.01
C ASP A 249 10.02 4.45 1.42
N VAL A 250 9.62 5.60 1.93
CA VAL A 250 8.90 5.71 3.20
C VAL A 250 7.42 5.94 2.93
N TRP A 251 6.59 5.17 3.61
CA TRP A 251 5.14 5.13 3.47
C TRP A 251 4.47 5.49 4.79
N PHE A 252 3.36 6.21 4.68
CA PHE A 252 2.35 6.30 5.72
C PHE A 252 1.17 5.42 5.33
N GLY A 253 0.74 4.55 6.23
CA GLY A 253 -0.41 3.66 6.07
C GLY A 253 -1.46 3.92 7.14
N TYR A 254 -2.72 3.73 6.78
CA TYR A 254 -3.85 3.74 7.71
C TYR A 254 -4.83 2.65 7.33
N THR A 255 -5.11 1.74 8.25
CA THR A 255 -6.19 0.75 8.11
C THR A 255 -7.20 0.92 9.21
N GLN A 256 -8.47 0.84 8.86
CA GLN A 256 -9.58 0.83 9.79
C GLN A 256 -10.49 -0.36 9.47
N GLN A 257 -10.70 -1.23 10.46
CA GLN A 257 -11.64 -2.34 10.37
C GLN A 257 -12.84 -2.06 11.27
N MET A 258 -14.05 -2.38 10.81
CA MET A 258 -15.29 -2.10 11.52
C MET A 258 -16.20 -3.32 11.51
N HIS A 259 -16.79 -3.61 12.67
CA HIS A 259 -17.83 -4.61 12.85
C HIS A 259 -19.09 -3.91 13.34
N TRP A 260 -20.13 -3.92 12.51
CA TRP A 260 -21.35 -3.16 12.71
C TRP A 260 -22.56 -4.07 12.81
N GLN A 261 -23.25 -4.02 13.95
CA GLN A 261 -24.48 -4.77 14.20
C GLN A 261 -25.67 -4.08 13.51
N VAL A 262 -25.58 -3.89 12.19
CA VAL A 262 -26.55 -3.15 11.37
C VAL A 262 -27.95 -3.75 11.41
N TYR A 263 -28.06 -5.04 11.74
CA TYR A 263 -29.32 -5.77 11.85
C TYR A 263 -29.94 -5.71 13.25
N ASN A 264 -29.19 -5.28 14.27
CA ASN A 264 -29.64 -5.21 15.65
C ASN A 264 -30.52 -3.99 15.88
N SER A 265 -31.80 -4.09 15.52
CA SER A 265 -32.75 -2.98 15.69
C SER A 265 -33.10 -2.69 17.16
N GLU A 266 -32.99 -3.69 18.04
CA GLU A 266 -33.31 -3.57 19.47
C GLU A 266 -32.34 -2.63 20.20
N HIS A 267 -31.06 -2.64 19.80
CA HIS A 267 -30.02 -1.79 20.39
C HIS A 267 -29.58 -0.62 19.49
N SER A 268 -30.44 -0.18 18.57
CA SER A 268 -30.18 0.95 17.66
C SER A 268 -28.95 0.77 16.76
N ARG A 269 -28.68 -0.48 16.35
CA ARG A 269 -27.66 -0.86 15.36
C ARG A 269 -26.25 -0.35 15.70
N PRO A 270 -25.67 -0.74 16.84
CA PRO A 270 -24.40 -0.21 17.31
C PRO A 270 -23.21 -0.78 16.54
N PHE A 271 -22.11 -0.02 16.44
CA PHE A 271 -20.81 -0.62 16.13
C PHE A 271 -20.37 -1.45 17.34
N ARG A 272 -19.95 -2.69 17.09
CA ARG A 272 -19.41 -3.62 18.10
C ARG A 272 -17.92 -3.43 18.26
N ALA A 273 -17.20 -3.39 17.14
CA ALA A 273 -15.76 -3.19 17.12
C ALA A 273 -15.36 -2.18 16.05
N THR A 274 -14.35 -1.39 16.33
CA THR A 274 -13.67 -0.54 15.35
C THR A 274 -12.21 -0.50 15.71
N ASP A 275 -11.36 -0.90 14.78
CA ASP A 275 -9.91 -0.99 14.96
C ASP A 275 -9.24 0.09 14.12
N TYR A 276 -8.35 0.86 14.74
CA TYR A 276 -7.55 1.91 14.12
C TYR A 276 -6.10 1.47 14.05
N MET A 277 -5.54 1.39 12.84
CA MET A 277 -4.20 0.87 12.57
C MET A 277 -3.38 1.84 11.70
N PRO A 278 -2.92 2.99 12.23
CA PRO A 278 -1.94 3.82 11.56
C PRO A 278 -0.54 3.18 11.63
N GLU A 279 0.21 3.28 10.54
CA GLU A 279 1.58 2.80 10.45
C GLU A 279 2.48 3.72 9.62
N VAL A 280 3.78 3.70 9.94
CA VAL A 280 4.84 4.28 9.10
C VAL A 280 5.86 3.19 8.84
N PHE A 281 6.24 3.00 7.59
CA PHE A 281 7.17 1.95 7.21
C PHE A 281 8.04 2.33 6.03
N ILE A 282 9.20 1.70 5.94
CA ILE A 282 10.14 1.83 4.85
C ILE A 282 10.21 0.52 4.06
N THR A 283 10.25 0.62 2.74
CA THR A 283 10.48 -0.51 1.82
C THR A 283 11.74 -0.29 1.03
N GLN A 284 12.62 -1.28 1.04
CA GLN A 284 13.84 -1.34 0.24
C GLN A 284 13.65 -2.39 -0.86
N PRO A 285 13.63 -1.98 -2.14
CA PRO A 285 13.73 -2.92 -3.25
C PRO A 285 15.04 -3.67 -3.18
N VAL A 286 14.98 -5.00 -3.21
CA VAL A 286 16.16 -5.88 -3.22
C VAL A 286 15.95 -6.98 -4.25
N THR A 287 17.03 -7.62 -4.66
CA THR A 287 17.00 -8.83 -5.47
C THR A 287 17.90 -9.90 -4.86
N ALA A 288 17.37 -11.12 -4.75
CA ALA A 288 18.12 -12.32 -4.42
C ALA A 288 17.36 -13.56 -4.91
N ASN A 289 18.09 -14.53 -5.45
CA ASN A 289 17.52 -15.81 -5.86
C ASN A 289 17.19 -16.67 -4.63
N LEU A 290 15.99 -17.22 -4.60
CA LEU A 290 15.49 -18.16 -3.61
C LEU A 290 15.29 -19.54 -4.26
N PRO A 291 15.22 -20.63 -3.46
CA PRO A 291 14.91 -21.95 -4.00
C PRO A 291 13.62 -21.99 -4.82
N PHE A 292 13.54 -22.96 -5.73
CA PHE A 292 12.37 -23.20 -6.59
C PHE A 292 12.02 -22.01 -7.52
N ASN A 293 13.03 -21.30 -8.02
CA ASN A 293 12.87 -20.11 -8.88
C ASN A 293 12.13 -18.97 -8.19
N GLY A 294 12.30 -18.85 -6.88
CA GLY A 294 11.77 -17.71 -6.12
C GLY A 294 12.69 -16.51 -6.24
N ARG A 295 12.13 -15.31 -6.10
CA ARG A 295 12.89 -14.07 -6.03
C ARG A 295 12.47 -13.28 -4.80
N LEU A 296 13.45 -12.88 -3.99
CA LEU A 296 13.22 -11.86 -2.97
C LEU A 296 13.14 -10.49 -3.67
N ARG A 297 12.10 -9.71 -3.37
CA ARG A 297 11.79 -8.44 -4.05
C ARG A 297 11.89 -7.24 -3.14
N MET A 298 11.60 -7.41 -1.85
CA MET A 298 11.66 -6.31 -0.89
C MET A 298 12.03 -6.78 0.51
N LEU A 299 12.71 -5.89 1.23
CA LEU A 299 12.80 -5.89 2.68
C LEU A 299 12.18 -4.60 3.22
N GLY A 300 11.72 -4.60 4.46
CA GLY A 300 11.15 -3.41 5.06
C GLY A 300 11.12 -3.47 6.57
N ALA A 301 10.88 -2.30 7.16
CA ALA A 301 10.72 -2.13 8.59
C ALA A 301 9.67 -1.06 8.86
N GLY A 302 8.97 -1.15 9.98
CA GLY A 302 7.93 -0.18 10.30
C GLY A 302 7.53 -0.16 11.76
N ALA A 303 6.71 0.84 12.07
CA ALA A 303 6.04 1.00 13.34
C ALA A 303 4.54 1.08 13.10
N ILE A 304 3.75 0.34 13.88
CA ILE A 304 2.29 0.32 13.80
C ILE A 304 1.70 0.48 15.19
N HIS A 305 0.74 1.39 15.31
CA HIS A 305 -0.15 1.47 16.46
C HIS A 305 -1.44 0.75 16.09
N HIS A 306 -2.03 0.01 17.03
CA HIS A 306 -3.31 -0.66 16.83
C HIS A 306 -4.15 -0.50 18.09
N SER A 307 -5.30 0.13 17.97
CA SER A 307 -6.22 0.36 19.09
C SER A 307 -7.67 0.35 18.64
N ASN A 308 -8.60 0.30 19.58
CA ASN A 308 -10.03 0.41 19.27
C ASN A 308 -10.67 1.78 19.58
N GLY A 309 -9.88 2.74 20.09
CA GLY A 309 -10.35 4.08 20.44
C GLY A 309 -11.39 4.13 21.56
N GLN A 310 -11.56 3.05 22.33
CA GLN A 310 -12.50 2.99 23.45
C GLN A 310 -11.86 3.49 24.76
N SER A 311 -12.70 3.71 25.78
CA SER A 311 -12.26 3.96 27.16
C SER A 311 -12.32 2.68 27.99
N ASP A 312 -11.61 2.66 29.12
CA ASP A 312 -11.71 1.59 30.12
C ASP A 312 -13.20 1.37 30.51
N PRO A 313 -13.69 0.11 30.65
CA PRO A 313 -12.96 -1.16 30.59
C PRO A 313 -12.93 -1.83 29.18
N TRP A 314 -13.37 -1.12 28.14
CA TRP A 314 -13.42 -1.62 26.76
C TRP A 314 -12.17 -1.26 25.95
N SER A 315 -11.24 -0.49 26.54
CA SER A 315 -10.03 -0.04 25.85
C SER A 315 -9.15 -1.22 25.47
N ARG A 316 -8.66 -1.20 24.23
CA ARG A 316 -7.63 -2.12 23.75
C ARG A 316 -6.63 -1.34 22.92
N SER A 317 -5.36 -1.59 23.17
CA SER A 317 -4.28 -0.92 22.46
C SER A 317 -2.96 -1.67 22.59
N TRP A 318 -2.12 -1.55 21.56
CA TRP A 318 -0.74 -2.00 21.57
C TRP A 318 0.06 -1.33 20.43
N ASN A 319 1.38 -1.34 20.59
CA ASN A 319 2.31 -0.76 19.63
C ASN A 319 3.32 -1.81 19.19
N ARG A 320 3.65 -1.85 17.90
CA ARG A 320 4.62 -2.82 17.37
C ARG A 320 5.68 -2.12 16.53
N LEU A 321 6.92 -2.57 16.68
CA LEU A 321 7.95 -2.39 15.67
C LEU A 321 8.08 -3.70 14.91
N TYR A 322 8.16 -3.64 13.59
CA TYR A 322 8.18 -4.82 12.75
C TYR A 322 9.24 -4.76 11.66
N LEU A 323 9.65 -5.94 11.22
CA LEU A 323 10.37 -6.17 9.97
C LEU A 323 9.46 -6.97 9.03
N MET A 324 9.57 -6.71 7.74
CA MET A 324 8.85 -7.46 6.72
C MET A 324 9.74 -7.78 5.53
N GLY A 325 9.40 -8.85 4.82
CA GLY A 325 10.01 -9.20 3.54
C GLY A 325 8.93 -9.52 2.52
N GLY A 326 9.27 -9.50 1.25
CA GLY A 326 8.38 -9.86 0.16
C GLY A 326 9.12 -10.67 -0.88
N ALA A 327 8.61 -11.86 -1.20
CA ALA A 327 9.17 -12.78 -2.17
C ALA A 327 8.09 -13.30 -3.12
N GLU A 328 8.49 -13.67 -4.34
CA GLU A 328 7.58 -14.09 -5.41
C GLU A 328 8.08 -15.34 -6.15
N TRP A 329 7.13 -16.17 -6.56
CA TRP A 329 7.28 -17.37 -7.39
C TRP A 329 6.21 -17.31 -8.49
N GLY A 330 6.47 -16.54 -9.54
CA GLY A 330 5.49 -16.25 -10.59
C GLY A 330 4.21 -15.64 -10.00
N LYS A 331 3.11 -16.40 -10.05
CA LYS A 331 1.78 -16.00 -9.56
C LYS A 331 1.61 -16.03 -8.03
N PHE A 332 2.57 -16.59 -7.31
CA PHE A 332 2.53 -16.72 -5.86
C PHE A 332 3.42 -15.66 -5.19
N SER A 333 2.87 -14.91 -4.25
CA SER A 333 3.62 -13.93 -3.45
C SER A 333 3.54 -14.30 -1.97
N LEU A 334 4.65 -14.11 -1.26
CA LEU A 334 4.77 -14.36 0.17
C LEU A 334 5.31 -13.11 0.87
N GLN A 335 4.67 -12.70 1.95
CA GLN A 335 5.03 -11.53 2.75
C GLN A 335 5.09 -11.90 4.24
N PRO A 336 6.24 -12.38 4.75
CA PRO A 336 6.44 -12.52 6.18
C PRO A 336 6.56 -11.14 6.85
N LYS A 337 5.99 -11.00 8.05
CA LYS A 337 6.21 -9.87 8.94
C LYS A 337 6.43 -10.38 10.35
N ILE A 338 7.51 -9.94 10.99
CA ILE A 338 7.84 -10.26 12.39
C ILE A 338 7.85 -8.98 13.21
N TRP A 339 7.44 -9.04 14.47
CA TRP A 339 7.32 -7.84 15.30
C TRP A 339 7.72 -8.06 16.75
N THR A 340 8.03 -6.95 17.40
CA THR A 340 8.15 -6.85 18.85
C THR A 340 7.12 -5.88 19.40
N HIS A 341 6.53 -6.24 20.55
CA HIS A 341 5.58 -5.40 21.27
C HIS A 341 6.35 -4.30 22.03
N VAL A 342 6.10 -3.04 21.67
CA VAL A 342 6.65 -1.88 22.38
C VAL A 342 5.81 -1.61 23.62
N LYS A 343 6.33 -2.04 24.77
CA LYS A 343 5.71 -1.79 26.08
C LYS A 343 5.92 -0.33 26.49
N GLU A 344 4.86 0.33 26.97
CA GLU A 344 4.98 1.68 27.54
C GLU A 344 5.87 1.65 28.78
N LYS A 345 6.92 2.48 28.80
CA LYS A 345 7.96 2.40 29.83
C LYS A 345 7.58 3.01 31.18
N ASN A 346 6.52 3.81 31.33
CA ASN A 346 6.41 4.72 32.49
C ASN A 346 5.00 5.19 32.92
N ASN A 347 3.90 4.47 32.66
CA ASN A 347 2.59 4.89 33.17
C ASN A 347 2.06 3.93 34.23
N SER A 348 1.54 4.50 35.32
CA SER A 348 0.82 3.85 36.42
C SER A 348 -0.48 3.15 36.01
N LYS A 349 -0.73 3.01 34.70
CA LYS A 349 -1.80 2.19 34.12
C LYS A 349 -1.15 0.97 33.49
N SER A 350 -1.50 -0.20 33.99
CA SER A 350 -1.20 -1.47 33.34
C SER A 350 -1.71 -1.44 31.89
N SER A 351 -0.90 -1.92 30.94
CA SER A 351 -1.29 -2.15 29.54
C SER A 351 -2.74 -2.67 29.43
N ASP A 352 -3.52 -2.19 28.46
CA ASP A 352 -4.92 -2.59 28.30
C ASP A 352 -5.07 -4.11 28.12
N ASN A 353 -4.14 -4.70 27.39
CA ASN A 353 -4.09 -6.13 27.03
C ASN A 353 -2.64 -6.63 27.12
N PRO A 354 -2.08 -6.86 28.34
CA PRO A 354 -0.67 -7.19 28.52
C PRO A 354 -0.27 -8.56 27.93
N ASP A 355 -1.24 -9.45 27.79
CA ASP A 355 -1.18 -10.82 27.27
C ASP A 355 -1.49 -10.91 25.77
N ILE A 356 -1.63 -9.81 25.04
CA ILE A 356 -2.00 -9.83 23.61
C ILE A 356 -1.04 -10.66 22.73
N THR A 357 0.24 -10.73 23.10
CA THR A 357 1.23 -11.54 22.39
C THR A 357 0.98 -13.03 22.54
N ASP A 358 0.29 -13.46 23.59
CA ASP A 358 -0.09 -14.85 23.80
C ASP A 358 -1.07 -15.33 22.72
N TYR A 359 -1.74 -14.41 22.02
CA TYR A 359 -2.75 -14.70 21.01
C TYR A 359 -2.27 -14.35 19.59
N TYR A 360 -1.63 -13.19 19.43
CA TYR A 360 -1.12 -12.75 18.13
C TYR A 360 0.26 -13.33 17.79
N GLY A 361 1.03 -13.76 18.79
CA GLY A 361 2.42 -14.17 18.62
C GLY A 361 3.35 -13.01 18.25
N HIS A 362 4.42 -13.36 17.53
CA HIS A 362 5.53 -12.47 17.17
C HIS A 362 5.67 -12.24 15.67
N GLY A 363 4.71 -12.71 14.88
CA GLY A 363 4.74 -12.55 13.43
C GLY A 363 3.48 -13.04 12.75
N GLU A 364 3.32 -12.62 11.50
CA GLU A 364 2.30 -13.08 10.57
C GLU A 364 2.97 -13.44 9.24
N LEU A 365 2.35 -14.36 8.54
CA LEU A 365 2.70 -14.73 7.18
C LEU A 365 1.51 -14.47 6.30
N LYS A 366 1.70 -13.62 5.29
CA LYS A 366 0.75 -13.51 4.20
C LYS A 366 1.23 -14.32 2.99
N ALA A 367 0.32 -15.07 2.40
CA ALA A 367 0.44 -15.63 1.07
C ALA A 367 -0.65 -15.05 0.13
N LEU A 368 -0.32 -14.90 -1.15
CA LEU A 368 -1.24 -14.51 -2.21
C LEU A 368 -0.98 -15.41 -3.41
N TYR A 369 -2.05 -15.90 -4.04
CA TYR A 369 -1.99 -16.60 -5.31
C TYR A 369 -2.93 -15.94 -6.30
N ASP A 370 -2.37 -15.44 -7.41
CA ASP A 370 -3.13 -14.87 -8.51
C ASP A 370 -3.44 -15.95 -9.55
N PHE A 371 -4.71 -16.22 -9.82
CA PHE A 371 -5.08 -17.22 -10.82
C PHE A 371 -4.85 -16.73 -12.26
N GLY A 372 -4.63 -15.43 -12.48
CA GLY A 372 -4.34 -14.80 -13.77
C GLY A 372 -5.57 -14.42 -14.58
N ARG A 373 -6.78 -14.58 -14.01
CA ARG A 373 -8.06 -14.20 -14.63
C ARG A 373 -8.76 -13.05 -13.87
N GLY A 374 -8.02 -12.36 -13.00
CA GLY A 374 -8.54 -11.36 -12.06
C GLY A 374 -8.99 -11.96 -10.72
N GLU A 375 -9.08 -13.30 -10.63
CA GLU A 375 -9.35 -14.02 -9.39
C GLU A 375 -8.06 -14.13 -8.56
N ASN A 376 -8.15 -13.97 -7.25
CA ASN A 376 -7.02 -14.21 -6.35
C ASN A 376 -7.47 -14.82 -5.02
N LEU A 377 -6.55 -15.58 -4.42
CA LEU A 377 -6.68 -16.17 -3.10
C LEU A 377 -5.59 -15.60 -2.20
N SER A 378 -5.97 -15.02 -1.08
CA SER A 378 -5.02 -14.60 -0.04
C SER A 378 -5.24 -15.37 1.24
N VAL A 379 -4.13 -15.69 1.90
CA VAL A 379 -4.12 -16.29 3.24
C VAL A 379 -3.26 -15.42 4.14
N LEU A 380 -3.78 -15.06 5.31
CA LEU A 380 -3.03 -14.41 6.39
C LEU A 380 -3.06 -15.31 7.61
N GLY A 381 -1.89 -15.78 8.05
CA GLY A 381 -1.75 -16.63 9.22
C GLY A 381 -0.87 -15.98 10.29
N ARG A 382 -1.21 -16.17 11.56
CA ARG A 382 -0.37 -15.84 12.72
C ARG A 382 -0.46 -16.95 13.74
N TYR A 383 0.64 -17.23 14.44
CA TYR A 383 0.69 -18.29 15.43
C TYR A 383 1.75 -17.99 16.49
N ASN A 384 1.40 -18.26 17.75
CA ASN A 384 2.32 -18.27 18.87
C ASN A 384 2.64 -19.72 19.24
N PHE A 385 3.90 -20.11 19.08
CA PHE A 385 4.35 -21.47 19.38
C PHE A 385 4.39 -21.81 20.88
N ASP A 386 4.49 -20.81 21.76
CA ASP A 386 4.58 -21.02 23.20
C ASP A 386 3.21 -21.28 23.84
N THR A 387 2.17 -20.66 23.29
CA THR A 387 0.79 -20.72 23.83
C THR A 387 -0.17 -21.50 22.94
N GLU A 388 0.29 -21.95 21.77
CA GLU A 388 -0.47 -22.70 20.77
C GLU A 388 -1.71 -21.97 20.24
N LYS A 389 -1.72 -20.63 20.32
CA LYS A 389 -2.81 -19.77 19.87
C LYS A 389 -2.43 -19.07 18.57
N GLY A 390 -3.42 -18.80 17.73
CA GLY A 390 -3.20 -18.10 16.47
C GLY A 390 -4.49 -17.82 15.74
N ALA A 391 -4.36 -17.40 14.49
CA ALA A 391 -5.48 -17.23 13.58
C ALA A 391 -5.07 -17.42 12.13
N VAL A 392 -6.04 -17.80 11.31
CA VAL A 392 -5.94 -17.84 9.87
C VAL A 392 -7.13 -17.12 9.25
N GLN A 393 -6.85 -16.29 8.25
CA GLN A 393 -7.84 -15.64 7.41
C GLN A 393 -7.61 -16.06 5.96
N LEU A 394 -8.68 -16.46 5.29
CA LEU A 394 -8.70 -16.79 3.87
C LEU A 394 -9.63 -15.82 3.16
N ASP A 395 -9.09 -15.11 2.18
CA ASP A 395 -9.81 -14.14 1.36
C ASP A 395 -9.81 -14.60 -0.09
N TYR A 396 -10.98 -14.73 -0.70
CA TYR A 396 -11.13 -15.06 -2.12
C TYR A 396 -11.84 -13.92 -2.85
N THR A 397 -11.20 -13.43 -3.90
CA THR A 397 -11.67 -12.29 -4.69
C THR A 397 -12.05 -12.75 -6.10
N LEU A 398 -13.23 -12.34 -6.56
CA LEU A 398 -13.81 -12.67 -7.86
C LEU A 398 -14.08 -11.39 -8.65
N PRO A 399 -13.56 -11.21 -9.87
CA PRO A 399 -13.82 -10.00 -10.65
C PRO A 399 -15.29 -9.95 -11.10
N LEU A 400 -16.02 -8.89 -10.69
CA LEU A 400 -17.39 -8.64 -11.15
C LEU A 400 -17.43 -7.55 -12.22
N SER A 401 -16.57 -6.54 -12.07
CA SER A 401 -16.33 -5.46 -13.04
C SER A 401 -14.84 -5.07 -12.98
N ARG A 402 -14.46 -3.99 -13.67
CA ARG A 402 -13.08 -3.50 -13.64
C ARG A 402 -12.64 -3.04 -12.24
N ASP A 403 -13.54 -2.38 -11.51
CA ASP A 403 -13.21 -1.65 -10.27
C ASP A 403 -13.95 -2.22 -9.03
N VAL A 404 -14.66 -3.35 -9.20
CA VAL A 404 -15.45 -3.99 -8.14
C VAL A 404 -15.35 -5.50 -8.26
N HIS A 405 -15.12 -6.16 -7.14
CA HIS A 405 -14.95 -7.59 -7.03
C HIS A 405 -15.91 -8.17 -5.99
N GLY A 406 -16.36 -9.41 -6.21
CA GLY A 406 -17.00 -10.22 -5.19
C GLY A 406 -15.94 -10.69 -4.21
N PHE A 407 -16.26 -10.66 -2.92
CA PHE A 407 -15.29 -10.90 -1.85
C PHE A 407 -15.87 -11.89 -0.84
N ILE A 408 -15.17 -13.00 -0.64
CA ILE A 408 -15.50 -14.03 0.35
C ILE A 408 -14.35 -14.08 1.35
N GLN A 409 -14.67 -13.99 2.63
CA GLN A 409 -13.68 -14.05 3.71
C GLN A 409 -14.09 -15.13 4.71
N ILE A 410 -13.12 -15.95 5.10
CA ILE A 410 -13.24 -16.93 6.17
C ILE A 410 -12.16 -16.62 7.20
N PHE A 411 -12.55 -16.41 8.45
CA PHE A 411 -11.64 -16.24 9.57
C PHE A 411 -11.81 -17.38 10.56
N HIS A 412 -10.70 -17.86 11.12
CA HIS A 412 -10.71 -18.81 12.24
C HIS A 412 -9.55 -18.54 13.19
N GLY A 413 -9.84 -18.45 14.49
CA GLY A 413 -8.85 -18.29 15.55
C GLY A 413 -9.10 -17.07 16.43
N TYR A 414 -8.03 -16.49 16.98
CA TYR A 414 -8.07 -15.40 17.95
C TYR A 414 -7.84 -14.03 17.32
N GLY A 415 -8.49 -12.97 17.83
CA GLY A 415 -8.22 -11.58 17.43
C GLY A 415 -8.73 -11.19 16.06
N GLU A 416 -9.97 -11.57 15.77
CA GLU A 416 -10.66 -11.09 14.57
C GLU A 416 -10.79 -9.55 14.57
N SER A 417 -11.02 -8.99 15.75
CA SER A 417 -10.82 -7.57 16.06
C SER A 417 -10.00 -7.47 17.36
N ILE A 418 -9.44 -6.30 17.67
CA ILE A 418 -8.63 -6.15 18.88
C ILE A 418 -9.44 -6.29 20.18
N ILE A 419 -10.75 -6.01 20.15
CA ILE A 419 -11.64 -6.30 21.31
C ILE A 419 -11.83 -7.80 21.52
N ASP A 420 -11.66 -8.59 20.45
CA ASP A 420 -11.74 -10.05 20.43
C ASP A 420 -10.34 -10.70 20.44
N TYR A 421 -9.27 -9.99 20.84
CA TYR A 421 -7.89 -10.51 20.78
C TYR A 421 -7.70 -11.84 21.50
N ASN A 422 -8.46 -12.06 22.57
CA ASN A 422 -8.42 -13.23 23.42
C ASN A 422 -9.62 -14.17 23.28
N GLU A 423 -10.48 -13.96 22.28
CA GLU A 423 -11.63 -14.81 21.98
C GLU A 423 -11.39 -15.58 20.68
N GLU A 424 -11.62 -16.90 20.73
CA GLU A 424 -11.56 -17.75 19.54
C GLU A 424 -12.90 -17.77 18.82
N THR A 425 -12.88 -17.49 17.52
CA THR A 425 -14.10 -17.55 16.72
C THR A 425 -13.83 -18.08 15.32
N THR A 426 -14.88 -18.60 14.72
CA THR A 426 -14.94 -18.81 13.28
C THR A 426 -15.92 -17.80 12.73
N ALA A 427 -15.59 -17.20 11.60
CA ALA A 427 -16.48 -16.29 10.92
C ALA A 427 -16.39 -16.44 9.41
N VAL A 428 -17.52 -16.23 8.73
CA VAL A 428 -17.62 -16.28 7.28
C VAL A 428 -18.38 -15.05 6.81
N GLY A 429 -17.88 -14.39 5.78
CA GLY A 429 -18.64 -13.34 5.14
C GLY A 429 -18.49 -13.24 3.64
N VAL A 430 -19.48 -12.59 3.06
CA VAL A 430 -19.62 -12.38 1.62
C VAL A 430 -20.02 -10.94 1.36
N GLY A 431 -19.41 -10.34 0.35
CA GLY A 431 -19.68 -8.97 -0.04
C GLY A 431 -18.86 -8.52 -1.24
N LEU A 432 -18.41 -7.28 -1.21
CA LEU A 432 -17.73 -6.61 -2.31
C LEU A 432 -16.42 -5.98 -1.85
N SER A 433 -15.42 -5.97 -2.73
CA SER A 433 -14.20 -5.19 -2.57
C SER A 433 -13.97 -4.25 -3.75
N LEU A 434 -13.30 -3.12 -3.49
CA LEU A 434 -12.95 -2.13 -4.53
C LEU A 434 -11.58 -2.46 -5.14
N ASN A 435 -10.66 -2.92 -4.32
CA ASN A 435 -9.33 -3.37 -4.73
C ASN A 435 -9.07 -4.78 -4.19
N ASP A 436 -8.15 -5.46 -4.85
CA ASP A 436 -7.60 -6.71 -4.33
C ASP A 436 -6.39 -6.45 -3.41
N TRP A 437 -5.69 -7.53 -3.05
CA TRP A 437 -4.51 -7.44 -2.20
C TRP A 437 -3.32 -6.70 -2.83
N LYS A 438 -3.24 -6.60 -4.16
CA LYS A 438 -2.18 -5.85 -4.85
C LYS A 438 -2.27 -4.35 -4.57
N GLY A 439 -3.39 -3.89 -4.00
CA GLY A 439 -3.62 -2.48 -3.72
C GLY A 439 -3.89 -1.66 -4.97
N LEU A 440 -4.40 -2.32 -6.02
CA LEU A 440 -4.81 -1.73 -7.29
C LEU A 440 -6.31 -1.79 -7.50
#